data_AF-A0A1D8S5G1-F1
#
_entry.id   AF-A0A1D8S5G1-F1
#
_cell.length_a   1.000
_cell.length_b   1.000
_cell.length_c   1.000
_cell.angle_alpha   90.00
_cell.angle_beta   90.00
_cell.angle_gamma   90.00
#
_symmetry.space_group_name_H-M   'P 1'
#
loop_
_entity.id
_entity.type
_entity.pdbx_description
1 polymer ?
#
loop_
_entity_poly.entity_id
_entity_poly.type
_entity_poly.pdbx_seq_one_letter_code
_entity_poly.pdbx_strand_id
1 'polypeptide(L)'
;MDELPAIRSPHSVPSYVGDGARIAAILLVWGAIAAFFAYGIGNVGLRGASLVGRIGSHLGVLFATVGLLNAVLFVCYRTIDYWAAQR
;
A
#
# COMPACT_ATOMS: atom_id res chain seq x y z
N MET A 1 16.57 -26.78 38.61
CA MET A 1 17.16 -26.29 37.35
C MET A 1 16.03 -25.60 36.63
N ASP A 2 15.81 -24.32 36.93
CA ASP A 2 14.76 -23.54 36.28
C ASP A 2 15.18 -23.31 34.83
N GLU A 3 14.42 -23.86 33.88
CA GLU A 3 14.59 -23.57 32.45
C GLU A 3 14.43 -22.07 32.26
N LEU A 4 15.52 -21.39 31.87
CA LEU A 4 15.46 -20.01 31.45
C LEU A 4 14.46 -19.90 30.30
N PRO A 5 13.51 -18.95 30.33
CA PRO A 5 12.54 -18.78 29.26
C PRO A 5 13.30 -18.58 27.95
N ALA A 6 13.10 -19.49 27.00
CA ALA A 6 13.76 -19.44 25.69
C ALA A 6 13.48 -18.07 25.06
N ILE A 7 14.53 -17.24 24.96
CA ILE A 7 14.44 -15.94 24.32
C ILE A 7 14.10 -16.20 22.86
N ARG A 8 12.87 -15.84 22.47
CA ARG A 8 12.37 -16.00 21.09
C ARG A 8 13.36 -15.36 20.12
N SER A 9 13.80 -16.13 19.13
CA SER A 9 14.67 -15.65 18.07
C SER A 9 14.05 -14.41 17.42
N PRO A 10 14.74 -13.26 17.43
CA PRO A 10 14.25 -12.05 16.77
C PRO A 10 13.96 -12.35 15.29
N HIS A 11 12.84 -11.84 14.78
CA HIS A 11 12.55 -11.92 13.34
C HIS A 11 13.74 -11.34 12.56
N SER A 12 14.20 -12.08 11.56
CA SER A 12 15.39 -11.69 10.81
C SER A 12 15.15 -10.37 10.07
N VAL A 13 16.10 -9.43 10.16
CA VAL A 13 16.05 -8.13 9.46
C VAL A 13 15.63 -8.23 7.98
N PRO A 14 16.07 -9.25 7.20
CA PRO A 14 15.65 -9.41 5.81
C PRO A 14 14.14 -9.61 5.62
N SER A 15 13.45 -10.29 6.54
CA SER A 15 12.00 -10.50 6.42
C SER A 15 11.24 -9.18 6.62
N TYR A 16 11.71 -8.33 7.52
CA TYR A 16 11.13 -7.02 7.77
C TYR A 16 11.29 -6.10 6.55
N VAL A 17 12.48 -6.10 5.94
CA VAL A 17 12.74 -5.34 4.71
C VAL A 17 11.87 -5.85 3.54
N GLY A 18 11.69 -7.17 3.44
CA GLY A 18 10.82 -7.78 2.43
C GLY A 18 9.36 -7.34 2.54
N ASP A 19 8.85 -7.22 3.77
CA ASP A 19 7.49 -6.74 3.99
C ASP A 19 7.34 -5.24 3.67
N GLY A 20 8.33 -4.43 4.06
CA GLY A 20 8.38 -3.01 3.68
C GLY A 20 8.42 -2.80 2.16
N ALA A 21 9.19 -3.63 1.44
CA ALA A 21 9.26 -3.59 -0.02
C ALA A 21 7.92 -3.92 -0.69
N ARG A 22 7.13 -4.85 -0.11
CA ARG A 22 5.79 -5.19 -0.62
C ARG A 22 4.81 -4.03 -0.44
N ILE A 23 4.82 -3.37 0.71
CA ILE A 23 4.00 -2.17 0.95
C ILE A 23 4.40 -1.07 -0.04
N ALA A 24 5.70 -0.83 -0.20
CA ALA A 24 6.22 0.16 -1.15
C ALA A 24 5.79 -0.17 -2.59
N ALA A 25 5.84 -1.43 -3.00
CA ALA A 25 5.39 -1.86 -4.32
C ALA A 25 3.88 -1.63 -4.53
N ILE A 26 3.04 -1.95 -3.55
CA ILE A 26 1.59 -1.68 -3.60
C ILE A 26 1.35 -0.18 -3.78
N LEU A 27 1.97 0.65 -2.93
CA LEU A 27 1.81 2.11 -3.01
C LEU A 27 2.35 2.68 -4.32
N LEU A 28 3.46 2.15 -4.84
CA LEU A 28 4.07 2.60 -6.09
C LEU A 28 3.18 2.28 -7.29
N VAL A 29 2.64 1.07 -7.38
CA VAL A 29 1.76 0.67 -8.49
C VAL A 29 0.49 1.51 -8.47
N TRP A 30 -0.20 1.60 -7.34
CA TRP A 30 -1.44 2.36 -7.23
C TRP A 30 -1.22 3.86 -7.35
N GLY A 31 -0.10 4.37 -6.83
CA GLY A 31 0.31 5.77 -6.99
C GLY A 31 0.59 6.12 -8.44
N ALA A 32 1.26 5.24 -9.19
CA ALA A 32 1.51 5.43 -10.62
C ALA A 32 0.21 5.46 -11.43
N ILE A 33 -0.71 4.52 -11.16
CA ILE A 33 -2.04 4.50 -11.78
C ILE A 33 -2.80 5.79 -11.44
N ALA A 34 -2.83 6.18 -10.17
CA ALA A 34 -3.50 7.40 -9.72
C ALA A 34 -2.93 8.65 -10.40
N ALA A 35 -1.60 8.77 -10.47
CA ALA A 35 -0.92 9.88 -11.13
C ALA A 35 -1.23 9.93 -12.64
N PHE A 36 -1.27 8.77 -13.31
CA PHE A 36 -1.64 8.70 -14.72
C PHE A 36 -3.07 9.21 -14.97
N PHE A 37 -4.03 8.83 -14.14
CA PHE A 37 -5.41 9.31 -14.28
C PHE A 37 -5.56 10.79 -13.90
N ALA A 38 -4.93 11.22 -12.80
CA ALA A 38 -5.03 12.60 -12.31
C ALA A 38 -4.34 13.61 -13.24
N TYR A 39 -3.12 13.31 -13.71
CA TYR A 39 -2.31 14.26 -14.48
C TYR A 39 -2.25 13.96 -15.98
N GLY A 40 -2.46 12.71 -16.38
CA GLY A 40 -2.60 12.34 -17.79
C GLY A 40 -3.99 12.70 -18.28
N ILE A 41 -5.01 11.96 -17.85
CA ILE A 41 -6.40 12.13 -18.32
C ILE A 41 -7.06 13.38 -17.74
N GLY A 42 -6.83 13.70 -16.46
CA GLY A 42 -7.40 14.87 -15.80
C GLY A 42 -7.01 16.21 -16.44
N ASN A 43 -5.87 16.26 -17.13
CA ASN A 43 -5.41 17.44 -17.88
C ASN A 43 -5.75 17.40 -19.38
N VAL A 44 -6.50 16.41 -19.88
CA VAL A 44 -6.93 16.37 -21.28
C VAL A 44 -8.07 17.37 -21.50
N GLY A 45 -7.75 18.49 -22.17
CA GLY A 45 -8.68 19.57 -22.56
C GLY A 45 -8.30 20.94 -21.98
N LEU A 46 -9.07 22.01 -22.28
CA LEU A 46 -8.89 23.33 -21.65
C LEU A 46 -9.04 23.20 -20.12
N ARG A 47 -7.92 23.07 -19.41
CA ARG A 47 -7.79 23.20 -17.95
C ARG A 47 -8.86 22.44 -17.13
N GLY A 48 -9.13 21.18 -17.46
CA GLY A 48 -10.00 20.31 -16.64
C GLY A 48 -11.49 20.68 -16.61
N ALA A 49 -11.97 21.60 -17.46
CA ALA A 49 -13.39 21.95 -17.55
C ALA A 49 -14.23 20.94 -18.35
N SER A 50 -13.57 20.03 -19.08
CA SER A 50 -14.24 18.95 -19.80
C SER A 50 -14.73 17.86 -18.85
N LEU A 51 -15.83 17.20 -19.21
CA LEU A 51 -16.42 16.10 -18.45
C LEU A 51 -15.40 14.95 -18.26
N VAL A 52 -14.54 14.73 -19.26
CA VAL A 52 -13.43 13.76 -19.26
C VAL A 52 -12.34 14.14 -18.24
N GLY A 53 -11.97 15.42 -18.14
CA GLY A 53 -10.98 15.88 -17.17
C GLY A 53 -11.44 15.69 -15.72
N ARG A 54 -12.72 15.97 -15.42
CA ARG A 54 -13.29 15.70 -14.09
C ARG A 54 -13.27 14.21 -13.76
N ILE A 55 -13.75 13.36 -14.68
CA ILE A 55 -13.76 11.90 -14.50
C ILE A 55 -12.33 11.38 -14.26
N GLY A 56 -11.35 11.85 -15.03
CA GLY A 56 -9.94 11.50 -14.84
C GLY A 56 -9.43 11.84 -13.45
N SER A 57 -9.72 13.03 -12.94
CA SER A 57 -9.31 13.42 -11.58
C SER A 57 -9.96 12.57 -10.49
N HIS A 58 -11.25 12.27 -10.61
CA HIS A 58 -11.98 11.43 -9.65
C HIS A 58 -11.47 9.99 -9.67
N LEU A 59 -11.16 9.45 -10.86
CA LEU A 59 -10.53 8.13 -10.99
C LEU A 59 -9.14 8.12 -10.35
N GLY A 60 -8.34 9.18 -10.53
CA GLY A 60 -7.05 9.32 -9.87
C GLY A 60 -7.16 9.24 -8.34
N VAL A 61 -8.10 10.00 -7.75
CA VAL A 61 -8.38 9.96 -6.30
C VAL A 61 -8.87 8.59 -5.85
N LEU A 62 -9.76 7.97 -6.63
CA LEU A 62 -10.28 6.63 -6.34
C LEU A 62 -9.15 5.61 -6.29
N PHE A 63 -8.27 5.59 -7.30
CA PHE A 63 -7.15 4.66 -7.36
C PHE A 63 -6.11 4.89 -6.25
N ALA A 64 -5.85 6.16 -5.89
CA ALA A 64 -5.00 6.47 -4.74
C ALA A 64 -5.60 5.93 -3.43
N THR A 65 -6.91 6.12 -3.24
CA THR A 65 -7.63 5.67 -2.04
C THR A 65 -7.66 4.13 -1.96
N VAL A 66 -7.96 3.45 -3.08
CA VAL A 66 -7.93 1.99 -3.16
C VAL A 66 -6.52 1.45 -2.89
N GLY A 67 -5.48 2.08 -3.43
CA GLY A 67 -4.10 1.70 -3.17
C GLY A 67 -3.68 1.85 -1.72
N LEU A 68 -4.07 2.97 -1.10
CA LEU A 68 -3.83 3.20 0.32
C LEU A 68 -4.55 2.16 1.17
N LEU A 69 -5.83 1.88 0.89
CA LEU A 69 -6.60 0.87 1.60
C LEU A 69 -5.97 -0.52 1.44
N ASN A 70 -5.49 -0.87 0.24
CA ASN A 70 -4.80 -2.13 -0.02
C ASN A 70 -3.52 -2.26 0.81
N ALA A 71 -2.71 -1.20 0.86
CA ALA A 71 -1.50 -1.18 1.70
C ALA A 71 -1.84 -1.34 3.20
N VAL A 72 -2.89 -0.66 3.68
CA VAL A 72 -3.35 -0.80 5.07
C VAL A 72 -3.84 -2.22 5.35
N LEU A 73 -4.64 -2.81 4.46
CA LEU A 73 -5.12 -4.19 4.60
C LEU A 73 -3.96 -5.19 4.62
N PHE A 74 -2.94 -4.99 3.79
CA PHE A 74 -1.73 -5.81 3.80
C PHE A 74 -1.01 -5.71 5.15
N VAL A 75 -0.84 -4.51 5.71
CA VAL A 75 -0.25 -4.30 7.04
C VAL A 75 -1.07 -4.99 8.12
N CYS A 76 -2.39 -4.86 8.10
CA CYS A 76 -3.28 -5.51 9.07
C CYS A 76 -3.20 -7.03 8.98
N TYR A 77 -3.30 -7.60 7.77
CA TYR A 77 -3.14 -9.03 7.53
C TYR A 77 -1.81 -9.52 8.08
N ARG A 78 -0.71 -8.80 7.77
CA ARG A 78 0.62 -9.20 8.20
C ARG A 78 0.79 -9.11 9.72
N THR A 79 0.19 -8.10 10.35
CA THR A 79 0.19 -7.95 11.81
C THR A 79 -0.55 -9.10 12.48
N ILE A 80 -1.69 -9.51 11.94
CA ILE A 80 -2.46 -10.67 12.43
C ILE A 80 -1.66 -11.95 12.25
N ASP A 81 -1.05 -12.14 11.07
CA ASP A 81 -0.23 -13.30 10.76
C ASP A 81 0.97 -13.41 11.70
N TYR A 82 1.64 -12.29 12.01
CA TYR A 82 2.68 -12.25 13.04
C TYR A 82 2.15 -12.69 14.41
N TRP A 83 1.01 -12.16 14.83
CA TRP A 83 0.40 -12.52 16.11
C TRP A 83 -0.04 -13.98 16.18
N ALA A 84 -0.58 -14.52 15.08
CA ALA A 84 -1.03 -15.90 14.97
C ALA A 84 0.14 -16.90 14.91
N ALA A 85 1.21 -16.56 14.17
CA ALA A 85 2.45 -17.34 14.14
C ALA A 85 3.20 -17.33 15.48
N GLN A 86 2.81 -16.44 16.40
CA GLN A 86 3.40 -16.32 17.73
C GLN A 86 2.71 -17.17 18.81
N ARG A 87 1.57 -17.79 18.47
CA ARG A 87 0.83 -18.77 19.29
C ARG A 87 1.24 -20.19 18.93
#